data_AF-A0A7Y0PU82-F1
#
_entry.id   AF-A0A7Y0PU82-F1
#
_cell.length_a   1.000
_cell.length_b   1.000
_cell.length_c   1.000
_cell.angle_alpha   90.00
_cell.angle_beta   90.00
_cell.angle_gamma   90.00
#
_symmetry.space_group_name_H-M   'P 1'
#
loop_
_entity.id
_entity.type
_entity.pdbx_description
1 polymer ?
#
loop_
_entity_poly.entity_id
_entity_poly.type
_entity_poly.pdbx_seq_one_letter_code
_entity_poly.pdbx_strand_id
1 'polypeptide(L)'
;MAELVIVRNPNPESSLGYLLWVPVGDGLVFRTSDTWPRTKALYCHPADRSEWPGPAALDVVERTPLLSCARHGAAIDVVADRRSERRSQIVFTRARGREMVFWQSPRTRKQARPQVRTPTARAAGADGELEIVVDSHERYAYRFAGQQVRTVGRALPVGDYGVVVGERLVAAVERKSLPDLVGSLINSTLRHAVAELATLPRAAVVVEDRYSGIFAQERVRPAKIADSLAELQVRHPSVPVVFAETRPLAEEWTYRFLAAASEWARDEAVVAERIDGAASEIGTDAPAAPEATTAEVRAWARSAGLDVPDRGRLRPEVWAAYRAARARD
;
A
#
# COMPACT_ATOMS: atom_id res chain seq x y z
N MET A 1 21.81 4.47 -36.91
CA MET A 1 20.89 4.27 -35.78
C MET A 1 21.70 4.31 -34.50
N ALA A 2 21.16 4.87 -33.42
CA ALA A 2 21.86 4.87 -32.13
C ALA A 2 21.92 3.45 -31.56
N GLU A 3 23.05 3.10 -30.93
CA GLU A 3 23.26 1.80 -30.29
C GLU A 3 23.51 1.96 -28.80
N LEU A 4 22.92 1.06 -28.02
CA LEU A 4 23.37 0.80 -26.65
C LEU A 4 24.49 -0.24 -26.72
N VAL A 5 25.62 0.05 -26.10
CA VAL A 5 26.81 -0.82 -26.16
C VAL A 5 27.19 -1.25 -24.76
N ILE A 6 27.43 -2.54 -24.57
CA ILE A 6 27.86 -3.12 -23.30
C ILE A 6 29.19 -3.79 -23.53
N VAL A 7 30.18 -3.47 -22.69
CA VAL A 7 31.51 -4.08 -22.71
C VAL A 7 31.86 -4.62 -21.34
N ARG A 8 32.81 -5.55 -21.26
CA ARG A 8 33.36 -5.95 -19.96
C ARG A 8 34.09 -4.78 -19.32
N ASN A 9 33.95 -4.65 -18.01
CA ASN A 9 34.73 -3.68 -17.25
C ASN A 9 36.21 -4.11 -17.26
N PRO A 10 37.14 -3.25 -17.71
CA PRO A 10 38.58 -3.58 -17.72
C PRO A 10 39.18 -3.83 -16.33
N ASN A 11 38.49 -3.42 -15.26
CA ASN A 11 38.89 -3.69 -13.89
C ASN A 11 38.29 -5.03 -13.40
N PRO A 12 39.08 -6.12 -13.32
CA PRO A 12 38.59 -7.44 -12.95
C PRO A 12 38.18 -7.55 -11.47
N GLU A 13 38.68 -6.66 -10.61
CA GLU A 13 38.36 -6.64 -9.17
C GLU A 13 37.00 -5.96 -8.88
N SER A 14 36.35 -5.40 -9.90
CA SER A 14 35.08 -4.69 -9.72
C SER A 14 33.90 -5.66 -9.63
N SER A 15 33.06 -5.47 -8.62
CA SER A 15 31.75 -6.14 -8.54
C SER A 15 30.74 -5.65 -9.61
N LEU A 16 31.07 -4.56 -10.32
CA LEU A 16 30.33 -4.04 -11.47
C LEU A 16 31.09 -4.44 -12.74
N GLY A 17 30.91 -5.70 -13.15
CA GLY A 17 31.70 -6.33 -14.22
C GLY A 17 31.48 -5.80 -15.63
N TYR A 18 30.60 -4.82 -15.84
CA TYR A 18 30.29 -4.29 -17.18
C TYR A 18 30.29 -2.77 -17.21
N LEU A 19 30.65 -2.21 -18.36
CA LEU A 19 30.42 -0.82 -18.72
C LEU A 19 29.28 -0.74 -19.76
N LEU A 20 28.39 0.23 -19.56
CA LEU A 20 27.22 0.50 -20.38
C LEU A 20 27.35 1.88 -21.01
N TRP A 21 27.34 1.93 -22.34
CA TRP A 21 27.25 3.15 -23.14
C TRP A 21 25.80 3.45 -23.52
N VAL A 22 25.35 4.66 -23.19
CA VAL A 22 23.99 5.14 -23.45
C VAL A 22 24.05 6.34 -24.39
N PRO A 23 23.50 6.26 -25.60
CA PRO A 23 23.67 7.29 -26.64
C PRO A 23 22.70 8.47 -26.47
N VAL A 24 22.77 9.18 -25.33
CA VAL A 24 22.01 10.41 -25.06
C VAL A 24 22.96 11.58 -24.90
N GLY A 25 22.69 12.68 -25.62
CA GLY A 25 23.60 13.83 -25.68
C GLY A 25 24.96 13.41 -26.25
N ASP A 26 26.03 13.78 -25.56
CA ASP A 26 27.39 13.37 -25.93
C ASP A 26 27.71 11.91 -25.57
N GLY A 27 26.80 11.20 -24.90
CA GLY A 27 26.96 9.82 -24.47
C GLY A 27 27.29 9.70 -22.99
N LEU A 28 26.60 8.80 -22.30
CA LEU A 28 26.77 8.52 -20.88
C LEU A 28 27.36 7.13 -20.67
N VAL A 29 28.21 7.00 -19.65
CA VAL A 29 28.85 5.73 -19.27
C VAL A 29 28.45 5.35 -17.86
N PHE A 30 28.06 4.08 -17.69
CA PHE A 30 27.75 3.52 -16.37
C PHE A 30 28.47 2.20 -16.16
N ARG A 31 28.95 1.94 -14.94
CA ARG A 31 29.33 0.60 -14.50
C ARG A 31 28.11 -0.11 -13.92
N THR A 32 27.91 -1.38 -14.27
CA THR A 32 26.76 -2.19 -13.83
C THR A 32 27.18 -3.64 -13.56
N SER A 33 26.40 -4.36 -12.76
CA SER A 33 26.69 -5.75 -12.38
C SER A 33 26.26 -6.79 -13.42
N ASP A 34 25.41 -6.41 -14.38
CA ASP A 34 24.89 -7.31 -15.41
C ASP A 34 24.57 -6.54 -16.70
N THR A 35 24.40 -7.27 -17.78
CA THR A 35 24.11 -6.82 -19.14
C THR A 35 22.70 -6.25 -19.31
N TRP A 36 21.68 -6.82 -18.64
CA TRP A 36 20.31 -6.30 -18.70
C TRP A 36 19.57 -6.52 -17.38
N PRO A 37 18.66 -5.60 -16.99
CA PRO A 37 17.83 -5.77 -15.81
C PRO A 37 16.73 -6.81 -16.07
N ARG A 38 17.08 -8.10 -15.98
CA ARG A 38 16.17 -9.23 -16.20
C ARG A 38 15.38 -9.60 -14.95
N THR A 39 16.08 -9.78 -13.84
CA THR A 39 15.53 -10.28 -12.57
C THR A 39 15.43 -9.21 -11.49
N LYS A 40 16.32 -8.21 -11.52
CA LYS A 40 16.34 -7.06 -10.61
C LYS A 40 16.80 -5.80 -11.32
N ALA A 41 16.45 -4.64 -10.77
CA ALA A 41 17.07 -3.39 -11.19
C ALA A 41 18.58 -3.44 -10.91
N LEU A 42 19.36 -2.97 -11.85
CA LEU A 42 20.82 -2.92 -11.75
C LEU A 42 21.22 -1.54 -11.27
N TYR A 43 22.10 -1.50 -10.28
CA TYR A 43 22.73 -0.25 -9.90
C TYR A 43 23.70 0.17 -10.99
N CYS A 44 23.58 1.41 -11.42
CA CYS A 44 24.44 2.03 -12.42
C CYS A 44 25.30 3.07 -11.72
N HIS A 45 26.59 2.77 -11.56
CA HIS A 45 27.53 3.76 -11.05
C HIS A 45 27.96 4.67 -12.22
N PRO A 46 27.75 5.99 -12.18
CA PRO A 46 28.24 6.89 -13.22
C PRO A 46 29.75 6.78 -13.36
N ALA A 47 30.24 6.73 -14.60
CA ALA A 47 31.66 6.71 -14.92
C ALA A 47 31.99 7.89 -15.83
N ASP A 48 33.22 8.40 -15.75
CA ASP A 48 33.66 9.41 -16.70
C ASP A 48 33.74 8.80 -18.10
N ARG A 49 33.47 9.62 -19.12
CA ARG A 49 33.56 9.19 -20.52
C ARG A 49 34.97 8.74 -20.89
N SER A 50 36.01 9.31 -20.29
CA SER A 50 37.40 8.90 -20.49
C SER A 50 37.67 7.47 -20.04
N GLU A 51 36.80 6.90 -19.20
CA GLU A 51 36.90 5.50 -18.77
C GLU A 51 36.35 4.52 -19.80
N TRP A 52 35.63 5.00 -20.82
CA TRP A 52 35.20 4.14 -21.92
C TRP A 52 36.43 3.65 -22.70
N PRO A 53 36.61 2.33 -22.89
CA PRO A 53 37.79 1.82 -23.57
C PRO A 53 37.91 2.34 -25.00
N GLY A 54 39.15 2.64 -25.40
CA GLY A 54 39.46 2.95 -26.79
C GLY A 54 39.17 1.75 -27.72
N PRO A 55 39.03 1.97 -29.04
CA PRO A 55 38.60 0.93 -29.99
C PRO A 55 39.38 -0.39 -29.93
N ALA A 56 40.69 -0.34 -29.67
CA ALA A 56 41.56 -1.51 -29.59
C ALA A 56 41.39 -2.34 -28.31
N ALA A 57 40.77 -1.78 -27.26
CA ALA A 57 40.60 -2.42 -25.94
C ALA A 57 39.12 -2.73 -25.62
N LEU A 58 38.21 -2.55 -26.58
CA LEU A 58 36.78 -2.83 -26.41
C LEU A 58 36.51 -4.34 -26.44
N ASP A 59 36.32 -4.93 -25.26
CA ASP A 59 35.74 -6.27 -25.13
C ASP A 59 34.21 -6.15 -25.14
N VAL A 60 33.64 -6.05 -26.35
CA VAL A 60 32.20 -5.87 -26.57
C VAL A 60 31.44 -7.15 -26.22
N VAL A 61 30.55 -7.03 -25.24
CA VAL A 61 29.62 -8.08 -24.83
C VAL A 61 28.34 -8.04 -25.67
N GLU A 62 27.80 -6.84 -25.89
CA GLU A 62 26.57 -6.67 -26.68
C GLU A 62 26.53 -5.30 -27.36
N ARG A 63 26.02 -5.28 -28.60
CA ARG A 63 25.56 -4.07 -29.30
C ARG A 63 24.09 -4.22 -29.62
N THR A 64 23.29 -3.27 -29.19
CA THR A 64 21.84 -3.32 -29.34
C THR A 64 21.35 -2.08 -30.09
N PRO A 65 20.81 -2.23 -31.32
CA PRO A 65 20.17 -1.13 -32.02
C PRO A 65 18.99 -0.59 -31.21
N LEU A 66 18.83 0.74 -31.19
CA LEU A 66 17.74 1.41 -30.47
C LEU A 66 16.75 2.03 -31.45
N LEU A 67 15.46 1.77 -31.20
CA LEU A 67 14.35 2.50 -31.81
C LEU A 67 14.22 3.89 -31.19
N SER A 68 14.51 4.02 -29.90
CA SER A 68 14.49 5.30 -29.19
C SER A 68 15.41 5.27 -27.97
N CYS A 69 16.09 6.39 -27.71
CA CYS A 69 16.84 6.65 -26.49
C CYS A 69 16.70 8.13 -26.12
N ALA A 70 15.82 8.43 -25.17
CA ALA A 70 15.43 9.81 -24.88
C ALA A 70 15.37 10.06 -23.37
N ARG A 71 15.80 11.26 -22.97
CA ARG A 71 15.70 11.70 -21.57
C ARG A 71 14.33 12.33 -21.32
N HIS A 72 13.65 11.85 -20.30
CA HIS A 72 12.40 12.39 -19.77
C HIS A 72 12.55 12.66 -18.27
N GLY A 73 12.81 13.93 -17.93
CA GLY A 73 13.05 14.34 -16.55
C GLY A 73 14.25 13.63 -15.91
N ALA A 74 13.97 12.85 -14.86
CA ALA A 74 14.96 12.07 -14.11
C ALA A 74 15.17 10.65 -14.67
N ALA A 75 14.60 10.31 -15.83
CA ALA A 75 14.77 9.01 -16.46
C ALA A 75 15.28 9.14 -17.90
N ILE A 76 15.98 8.13 -18.37
CA ILE A 76 16.29 7.90 -19.79
C ILE A 76 15.52 6.66 -20.21
N ASP A 77 14.58 6.83 -21.13
CA ASP A 77 13.85 5.73 -21.76
C ASP A 77 14.71 5.10 -22.85
N VAL A 78 14.85 3.78 -22.79
CA VAL A 78 15.61 2.97 -23.74
C VAL A 78 14.66 1.97 -24.39
N VAL A 79 14.42 2.13 -25.69
CA VAL A 79 13.61 1.21 -26.50
C VAL A 79 14.52 0.54 -27.52
N ALA A 80 14.92 -0.69 -27.25
CA ALA A 80 15.74 -1.51 -28.12
C ALA A 80 14.93 -2.09 -29.28
N ASP A 81 15.56 -2.29 -30.43
CA ASP A 81 14.96 -2.93 -31.61
C ASP A 81 15.09 -4.46 -31.53
N ARG A 82 14.36 -5.07 -30.60
CA ARG A 82 14.33 -6.53 -30.39
C ARG A 82 13.05 -6.98 -29.68
N ARG A 83 12.80 -8.29 -29.70
CA ARG A 83 11.60 -8.90 -29.09
C ARG A 83 11.64 -8.94 -27.56
N SER A 84 12.75 -9.41 -26.99
CA SER A 84 12.94 -9.54 -25.54
C SER A 84 13.77 -8.38 -25.01
N GLU A 85 13.56 -7.99 -23.73
CA GLU A 85 14.29 -6.87 -23.11
C GLU A 85 14.21 -5.57 -23.93
N ARG A 86 13.06 -5.38 -24.59
CA ARG A 86 12.79 -4.28 -25.54
C ARG A 86 12.72 -2.91 -24.88
N ARG A 87 12.18 -2.84 -23.66
CA ARG A 87 11.87 -1.60 -22.96
C ARG A 87 12.58 -1.58 -21.63
N SER A 88 13.35 -0.54 -21.35
CA SER A 88 13.99 -0.33 -20.07
C SER A 88 14.18 1.17 -19.79
N GLN A 89 14.49 1.52 -18.55
CA GLN A 89 14.73 2.89 -18.11
C GLN A 89 15.99 2.96 -17.26
N ILE A 90 16.78 4.01 -17.48
CA ILE A 90 17.88 4.40 -16.58
C ILE A 90 17.39 5.59 -15.77
N VAL A 91 17.18 5.39 -14.47
CA VAL A 91 16.52 6.36 -13.59
C VAL A 91 17.51 6.92 -12.59
N PHE A 92 17.62 8.24 -12.58
CA PHE A 92 18.34 9.04 -11.59
C PHE A 92 17.41 9.29 -10.40
N THR A 93 17.88 9.03 -9.20
CA THR A 93 17.12 9.24 -7.97
C THR A 93 18.03 9.69 -6.82
N ARG A 94 17.44 10.16 -5.73
CA ARG A 94 18.15 10.47 -4.49
C ARG A 94 17.68 9.55 -3.37
N ALA A 95 18.63 8.92 -2.68
CA ALA A 95 18.37 8.10 -1.50
C ALA A 95 19.43 8.38 -0.44
N ARG A 96 19.02 8.55 0.82
CA ARG A 96 19.92 8.85 1.96
C ARG A 96 20.87 10.04 1.68
N GLY A 97 20.36 11.08 1.01
CA GLY A 97 21.13 12.28 0.66
C GLY A 97 22.14 12.12 -0.47
N ARG A 98 22.20 10.95 -1.13
CA ARG A 98 23.11 10.66 -2.24
C ARG A 98 22.35 10.45 -3.54
N GLU A 99 22.96 10.86 -4.64
CA GLU A 99 22.46 10.56 -5.99
C GLU A 99 22.79 9.11 -6.35
N MET A 100 21.81 8.41 -6.92
CA MET A 100 21.94 7.03 -7.34
C MET A 100 21.26 6.83 -8.69
N VAL A 101 21.82 5.97 -9.53
CA VAL A 101 21.27 5.64 -10.85
C VAL A 101 20.94 4.16 -10.90
N PHE A 102 19.78 3.81 -11.45
CA PHE A 102 19.36 2.43 -11.64
C PHE A 102 18.89 2.17 -13.06
N TRP A 103 19.33 1.06 -13.63
CA TRP A 103 18.78 0.52 -14.86
C TRP A 103 17.75 -0.55 -14.55
N GLN A 104 16.52 -0.37 -15.03
CA GLN A 104 15.38 -1.23 -14.72
C GLN A 104 14.55 -1.53 -15.97
N SER A 105 14.02 -2.74 -16.05
CA SER A 105 12.98 -3.11 -17.03
C SER A 105 11.58 -3.01 -16.40
N PRO A 106 10.50 -3.05 -17.19
CA PRO A 106 9.13 -3.15 -16.68
C PRO A 106 8.94 -4.34 -15.72
N ARG A 107 9.69 -5.43 -15.91
CA ARG A 107 9.65 -6.64 -15.07
C ARG A 107 10.44 -6.50 -13.78
N THR A 108 11.52 -5.72 -13.78
CA THR A 108 12.37 -5.51 -12.59
C THR A 108 12.06 -4.21 -11.87
N ARG A 109 10.97 -3.53 -12.25
CA ARG A 109 10.33 -2.54 -11.42
C ARG A 109 9.84 -3.27 -10.16
N LYS A 110 10.75 -3.46 -9.19
CA LYS A 110 10.42 -3.51 -7.76
C LYS A 110 9.31 -2.49 -7.58
N GLN A 111 8.21 -2.88 -6.92
CA GLN A 111 7.08 -2.04 -6.49
C GLN A 111 7.34 -0.59 -6.80
N ALA A 112 6.48 0.03 -7.60
CA ALA A 112 6.59 1.46 -7.74
C ALA A 112 6.86 2.07 -6.37
N ARG A 113 8.01 2.73 -6.29
CA ARG A 113 8.27 3.70 -5.26
C ARG A 113 7.77 4.98 -5.90
N PRO A 114 6.46 5.27 -5.86
CA PRO A 114 6.02 6.61 -6.15
C PRO A 114 6.92 7.47 -5.27
N GLN A 115 7.72 8.36 -5.88
CA GLN A 115 8.60 9.29 -5.16
C GLN A 115 7.74 10.37 -4.47
N VAL A 116 6.64 9.92 -3.87
CA VAL A 116 5.62 10.71 -3.24
C VAL A 116 5.91 10.59 -1.76
N ARG A 117 6.31 11.71 -1.17
CA ARG A 117 6.19 11.86 0.28
C ARG A 117 4.70 11.91 0.57
N THR A 118 4.20 10.97 1.37
CA THR A 118 2.86 11.11 1.94
C THR A 118 2.88 12.34 2.85
N PRO A 119 1.91 13.27 2.73
CA PRO A 119 1.89 14.46 3.56
C PRO A 119 1.73 14.07 5.04
N THR A 120 2.52 14.69 5.91
CA THR A 120 2.38 14.57 7.38
C THR A 120 1.44 15.61 7.97
N ALA A 121 0.91 16.50 7.12
CA ALA A 121 -0.10 17.46 7.51
C ALA A 121 -1.42 16.73 7.79
N ARG A 122 -2.12 17.18 8.83
CA ARG A 122 -3.45 16.70 9.19
C ARG A 122 -4.37 16.67 7.98
N ALA A 123 -5.31 15.73 7.97
CA ALA A 123 -6.47 15.83 7.10
C ALA A 123 -7.15 17.20 7.30
N ALA A 124 -7.62 17.80 6.20
CA ALA A 124 -8.24 19.11 6.26
C ALA A 124 -9.52 19.03 7.09
N GLY A 125 -9.62 19.83 8.16
CA GLY A 125 -10.77 19.87 9.09
C GLY A 125 -10.58 19.10 10.40
N ALA A 126 -9.45 18.37 10.56
CA ALA A 126 -9.26 17.50 11.71
C ALA A 126 -8.76 18.28 12.94
N ASP A 127 -9.69 18.85 13.70
CA ASP A 127 -9.41 19.46 15.01
C ASP A 127 -9.38 18.38 16.10
N GLY A 128 -8.27 17.65 16.20
CA GLY A 128 -8.03 16.66 17.26
C GLY A 128 -7.28 15.40 16.81
N GLU A 129 -7.10 14.47 17.75
CA GLU A 129 -6.61 13.12 17.46
C GLU A 129 -7.77 12.25 16.96
N LEU A 130 -7.65 11.67 15.76
CA LEU A 130 -8.66 10.78 15.20
C LEU A 130 -8.56 9.40 15.86
N GLU A 131 -9.66 8.88 16.42
CA GLU A 131 -9.73 7.47 16.82
C GLU A 131 -10.12 6.61 15.61
N ILE A 132 -9.27 5.65 15.24
CA ILE A 132 -9.60 4.62 14.24
C ILE A 132 -9.80 3.29 14.96
N VAL A 133 -10.97 2.70 14.77
CA VAL A 133 -11.24 1.33 15.20
C VAL A 133 -10.63 0.38 14.19
N VAL A 134 -9.79 -0.55 14.64
CA VAL A 134 -9.17 -1.59 13.82
C VAL A 134 -9.84 -2.91 14.14
N ASP A 135 -10.25 -3.66 13.11
CA ASP A 135 -10.85 -4.97 13.36
C ASP A 135 -9.89 -5.91 14.10
N SER A 136 -10.39 -6.58 15.12
CA SER A 136 -9.59 -7.47 15.96
C SER A 136 -9.02 -8.70 15.22
N HIS A 137 -9.58 -9.06 14.06
CA HIS A 137 -9.10 -10.17 13.23
C HIS A 137 -8.08 -9.72 12.17
N GLU A 138 -7.82 -8.42 12.02
CA GLU A 138 -6.81 -7.90 11.09
C GLU A 138 -5.39 -8.13 11.64
N ARG A 139 -4.79 -9.25 11.21
CA ARG A 139 -3.46 -9.71 11.64
C ARG A 139 -2.33 -8.76 11.26
N TYR A 140 -2.49 -7.99 10.17
CA TYR A 140 -1.48 -7.09 9.66
C TYR A 140 -2.02 -5.67 9.56
N ALA A 141 -2.52 -5.16 10.69
CA ALA A 141 -3.07 -3.82 10.80
C ALA A 141 -2.10 -2.71 10.39
N TYR A 142 -2.65 -1.63 9.83
CA TYR A 142 -1.94 -0.37 9.65
C TYR A 142 -1.54 0.21 11.00
N ARG A 143 -0.39 0.89 11.00
CA ARG A 143 0.14 1.53 12.22
C ARG A 143 -0.16 3.02 12.28
N PHE A 144 -0.51 3.62 11.14
CA PHE A 144 -0.72 5.06 10.97
C PHE A 144 0.44 5.90 11.50
N ALA A 145 1.68 5.38 11.38
CA ALA A 145 2.84 5.89 12.13
C ALA A 145 3.25 7.34 11.78
N GLY A 146 2.77 7.87 10.65
CA GLY A 146 3.02 9.24 10.22
C GLY A 146 1.89 10.23 10.54
N GLN A 147 0.80 9.78 11.18
CA GLN A 147 -0.44 10.54 11.32
C GLN A 147 -0.84 10.71 12.80
N GLN A 148 -1.64 11.74 13.11
CA GLN A 148 -2.15 11.99 14.45
C GLN A 148 -3.40 11.15 14.72
N VAL A 149 -3.21 9.84 14.90
CA VAL A 149 -4.27 8.85 15.04
C VAL A 149 -4.05 8.01 16.31
N ARG A 150 -5.12 7.76 17.06
CA ARG A 150 -5.17 6.71 18.07
C ARG A 150 -5.92 5.50 17.52
N THR A 151 -5.26 4.34 17.46
CA THR A 151 -5.90 3.09 17.04
C THR A 151 -6.49 2.34 18.22
N VAL A 152 -7.70 1.80 18.08
CA VAL A 152 -8.34 0.92 19.08
C VAL A 152 -8.77 -0.37 18.42
N GLY A 153 -8.34 -1.52 18.93
CA GLY A 153 -8.77 -2.82 18.43
C GLY A 153 -10.16 -3.19 18.94
N ARG A 154 -11.12 -3.47 18.05
CA ARG A 154 -12.47 -3.99 18.37
C ARG A 154 -12.94 -4.92 17.26
N ALA A 155 -13.90 -5.81 17.52
CA ALA A 155 -14.56 -6.54 16.45
C ALA A 155 -15.48 -5.57 15.68
N LEU A 156 -15.16 -5.29 14.42
CA LEU A 156 -16.01 -4.48 13.55
C LEU A 156 -17.13 -5.37 12.97
N PRO A 157 -18.36 -4.83 12.84
CA PRO A 157 -19.43 -5.56 12.16
C PRO A 157 -19.14 -5.72 10.66
N VAL A 158 -18.40 -4.78 10.06
CA VAL A 158 -17.95 -4.82 8.67
C VAL A 158 -16.71 -3.94 8.49
N GLY A 159 -15.83 -4.33 7.55
CA GLY A 159 -14.59 -3.62 7.26
C GLY A 159 -13.45 -3.97 8.21
N ASP A 160 -12.23 -3.62 7.78
CA ASP A 160 -10.99 -3.84 8.56
C ASP A 160 -10.63 -2.61 9.42
N TYR A 161 -11.10 -1.42 9.03
CA TYR A 161 -10.89 -0.15 9.74
C TYR A 161 -12.18 0.65 9.76
N GLY A 162 -12.48 1.36 10.84
CA GLY A 162 -13.69 2.16 10.93
C GLY A 162 -13.53 3.38 11.82
N VAL A 163 -14.50 4.30 11.71
CA VAL A 163 -14.61 5.47 12.59
C VAL A 163 -15.99 5.47 13.25
N VAL A 164 -15.98 5.72 14.55
CA VAL A 164 -17.17 5.86 15.37
C VAL A 164 -17.33 7.32 15.77
N VAL A 165 -18.53 7.86 15.60
CA VAL A 165 -18.92 9.19 16.09
C VAL A 165 -20.15 9.01 16.96
N GLY A 166 -20.08 9.46 18.23
CA GLY A 166 -21.06 9.09 19.24
C GLY A 166 -21.04 7.57 19.48
N GLU A 167 -22.22 6.93 19.37
CA GLU A 167 -22.39 5.48 19.51
C GLU A 167 -22.62 4.77 18.17
N ARG A 168 -22.19 5.37 17.05
CA ARG A 168 -22.43 4.81 15.72
C ARG A 168 -21.19 4.73 14.85
N LEU A 169 -21.05 3.60 14.16
CA LEU A 169 -20.06 3.38 13.12
C LEU A 169 -20.49 4.14 11.87
N VAL A 170 -19.80 5.24 11.56
CA VAL A 170 -20.18 6.15 10.46
C VAL A 170 -19.42 5.86 9.16
N ALA A 171 -18.27 5.18 9.26
CA ALA A 171 -17.48 4.80 8.10
C ALA A 171 -16.67 3.53 8.34
N ALA A 172 -16.44 2.77 7.26
CA ALA A 172 -15.59 1.60 7.28
C ALA A 172 -14.76 1.44 5.98
N VAL A 173 -13.57 0.87 6.11
CA VAL A 173 -12.68 0.55 5.00
C VAL A 173 -12.29 -0.92 5.08
N GLU A 174 -12.56 -1.65 4.01
CA GLU A 174 -12.10 -3.02 3.78
C GLU A 174 -10.76 -2.99 3.04
N ARG A 175 -9.72 -3.61 3.61
CA ARG A 175 -8.36 -3.61 3.09
C ARG A 175 -8.05 -4.92 2.40
N LYS A 176 -7.76 -4.91 1.10
CA LYS A 176 -7.41 -6.13 0.32
C LYS A 176 -6.05 -6.04 -0.36
N SER A 177 -5.30 -7.14 -0.29
CA SER A 177 -4.17 -7.36 -1.19
C SER A 177 -4.71 -7.77 -2.57
N LEU A 178 -3.91 -7.62 -3.63
CA LEU A 178 -4.33 -8.09 -4.96
C LEU A 178 -4.62 -9.60 -5.00
N PRO A 179 -3.80 -10.50 -4.41
CA PRO A 179 -4.15 -11.91 -4.33
C PRO A 179 -5.49 -12.18 -3.61
N ASP A 180 -5.77 -11.48 -2.51
CA ASP A 180 -7.01 -11.65 -1.75
C ASP A 180 -8.22 -11.09 -2.52
N LEU A 181 -8.06 -9.96 -3.21
CA LEU A 181 -9.06 -9.41 -4.13
C LEU A 181 -9.42 -10.42 -5.21
N VAL A 182 -8.42 -10.99 -5.89
CA VAL A 182 -8.64 -11.98 -6.94
C VAL A 182 -9.35 -13.22 -6.39
N GLY A 183 -8.88 -13.75 -5.25
CA GLY A 183 -9.51 -14.91 -4.60
C GLY A 183 -10.97 -14.65 -4.22
N SER A 184 -11.24 -13.49 -3.60
CA SER A 184 -12.56 -13.10 -3.10
C SER A 184 -13.56 -12.73 -4.20
N LEU A 185 -13.09 -12.27 -5.36
CA LEU A 185 -13.93 -12.11 -6.56
C LEU A 185 -14.33 -13.46 -7.15
N ILE A 186 -13.41 -14.42 -7.20
CA ILE A 186 -13.66 -15.73 -7.83
C ILE A 186 -14.62 -16.58 -7.01
N ASN A 187 -14.47 -16.58 -5.69
CA ASN A 187 -15.34 -17.32 -4.77
C ASN A 187 -16.59 -16.51 -4.34
N SER A 188 -16.78 -15.31 -4.91
CA SER A 188 -17.87 -14.37 -4.62
C SER A 188 -17.95 -13.83 -3.19
N THR A 189 -16.97 -14.10 -2.31
CA THR A 189 -17.02 -13.60 -0.91
C THR A 189 -16.93 -12.08 -0.84
N LEU A 190 -16.23 -11.43 -1.78
CA LEU A 190 -16.16 -9.97 -1.82
C LEU A 190 -17.52 -9.32 -2.09
N ARG A 191 -18.40 -9.99 -2.84
CA ARG A 191 -19.74 -9.47 -3.13
C ARG A 191 -20.57 -9.35 -1.85
N HIS A 192 -20.45 -10.33 -0.95
CA HIS A 192 -21.13 -10.30 0.34
C HIS A 192 -20.55 -9.21 1.24
N ALA A 193 -19.21 -9.12 1.34
CA ALA A 193 -18.55 -8.07 2.11
C ALA A 193 -18.93 -6.66 1.62
N VAL A 194 -18.98 -6.44 0.30
CA VAL A 194 -19.38 -5.14 -0.27
C VAL A 194 -20.87 -4.85 -0.07
N ALA A 195 -21.74 -5.85 -0.10
CA ALA A 195 -23.15 -5.66 0.22
C ALA A 195 -23.35 -5.24 1.69
N GLU A 196 -22.58 -5.81 2.62
CA GLU A 196 -22.57 -5.40 4.02
C GLU A 196 -21.99 -3.99 4.19
N LEU A 197 -20.87 -3.68 3.53
CA LEU A 197 -20.27 -2.33 3.53
C LEU A 197 -21.25 -1.27 3.02
N ALA A 198 -22.06 -1.61 2.00
CA ALA A 198 -23.04 -0.70 1.41
C ALA A 198 -24.18 -0.31 2.37
N THR A 199 -24.29 -0.94 3.54
CA THR A 199 -25.20 -0.51 4.62
C THR A 199 -24.71 0.72 5.37
N LEU A 200 -23.42 1.05 5.25
CA LEU A 200 -22.84 2.25 5.83
C LEU A 200 -22.89 3.41 4.84
N PRO A 201 -23.09 4.65 5.31
CA PRO A 201 -23.14 5.82 4.44
C PRO A 201 -21.79 6.06 3.76
N ARG A 202 -20.68 5.75 4.43
CA ARG A 202 -19.32 6.01 3.94
C ARG A 202 -18.45 4.77 4.08
N ALA A 203 -18.55 3.85 3.12
CA ALA A 203 -17.70 2.67 3.07
C ALA A 203 -16.84 2.61 1.82
N ALA A 204 -15.71 1.91 1.89
CA ALA A 204 -14.84 1.70 0.74
C ALA A 204 -14.04 0.40 0.82
N VAL A 205 -13.56 -0.06 -0.33
CA VAL A 205 -12.51 -1.09 -0.42
C VAL A 205 -11.22 -0.44 -0.88
N VAL A 206 -10.13 -0.59 -0.13
CA VAL A 206 -8.79 -0.17 -0.54
C VAL A 206 -7.95 -1.39 -0.94
N VAL A 207 -7.33 -1.33 -2.11
CA VAL A 207 -6.52 -2.40 -2.69
C VAL A 207 -5.05 -1.99 -2.68
N GLU A 208 -4.21 -2.82 -2.08
CA GLU A 208 -2.75 -2.62 -1.97
C GLU A 208 -1.99 -3.01 -3.25
N ASP A 209 -2.49 -2.59 -4.40
CA ASP A 209 -1.83 -2.77 -5.69
C ASP A 209 -2.44 -1.81 -6.71
N ARG A 210 -1.96 -1.87 -7.94
CA ARG A 210 -2.49 -1.15 -9.09
C ARG A 210 -3.53 -1.98 -9.81
N TYR A 211 -4.47 -1.29 -10.45
CA TYR A 211 -5.42 -1.93 -11.37
C TYR A 211 -4.73 -2.75 -12.46
N SER A 212 -3.57 -2.29 -12.95
CA SER A 212 -2.76 -3.04 -13.94
C SER A 212 -2.32 -4.42 -13.45
N GLY A 213 -2.24 -4.63 -12.13
CA GLY A 213 -1.91 -5.93 -11.53
C GLY A 213 -2.93 -7.03 -11.85
N ILE A 214 -4.18 -6.66 -12.12
CA ILE A 214 -5.22 -7.61 -12.57
C ILE A 214 -4.83 -8.26 -13.91
N PHE A 215 -4.26 -7.49 -14.84
CA PHE A 215 -3.86 -7.99 -16.16
C PHE A 215 -2.53 -8.74 -16.15
N ALA A 216 -1.83 -8.73 -15.03
CA ALA A 216 -0.62 -9.52 -14.81
C ALA A 216 -0.91 -10.89 -14.18
N GLN A 217 -2.17 -11.25 -13.92
CA GLN A 217 -2.53 -12.53 -13.32
C GLN A 217 -2.34 -13.69 -14.32
N GLU A 218 -1.60 -14.72 -13.89
CA GLU A 218 -1.33 -15.92 -14.71
C GLU A 218 -2.23 -17.11 -14.37
N ARG A 219 -2.71 -17.19 -13.12
CA ARG A 219 -3.50 -18.32 -12.61
C ARG A 219 -4.98 -18.23 -12.95
N VAL A 220 -5.47 -17.03 -13.20
CA VAL A 220 -6.88 -16.73 -13.46
C VAL A 220 -6.95 -15.79 -14.63
N ARG A 221 -7.85 -16.06 -15.58
CA ARG A 221 -8.01 -15.24 -16.79
C ARG A 221 -8.31 -13.78 -16.40
N PRO A 222 -7.46 -12.80 -16.77
CA PRO A 222 -7.66 -11.41 -16.37
C PRO A 222 -9.01 -10.81 -16.74
N ALA A 223 -9.56 -11.16 -17.91
CA ALA A 223 -10.88 -10.72 -18.34
C ALA A 223 -11.97 -11.08 -17.31
N LYS A 224 -11.93 -12.30 -16.76
CA LYS A 224 -12.90 -12.73 -15.74
C LYS A 224 -12.80 -11.87 -14.47
N ILE A 225 -11.59 -11.53 -14.04
CA ILE A 225 -11.38 -10.69 -12.85
C ILE A 225 -11.90 -9.27 -13.12
N ALA A 226 -11.55 -8.70 -14.28
CA ALA A 226 -11.98 -7.36 -14.67
C ALA A 226 -13.52 -7.27 -14.77
N ASP A 227 -14.16 -8.26 -15.40
CA ASP A 227 -15.62 -8.33 -15.53
C ASP A 227 -16.28 -8.47 -14.15
N SER A 228 -15.79 -9.36 -13.28
CA SER A 228 -16.34 -9.52 -11.92
C SER A 228 -16.18 -8.26 -11.06
N LEU A 229 -15.05 -7.57 -11.18
CA LEU A 229 -14.83 -6.29 -10.49
C LEU A 229 -15.76 -5.20 -11.03
N ALA A 230 -15.93 -5.09 -12.34
CA ALA A 230 -16.84 -4.14 -12.95
C ALA A 230 -18.29 -4.40 -12.53
N GLU A 231 -18.72 -5.67 -12.56
CA GLU A 231 -20.06 -6.07 -12.12
C GLU A 231 -20.30 -5.72 -10.64
N LEU A 232 -19.30 -5.93 -9.78
CA LEU A 232 -19.35 -5.57 -8.37
C LEU A 232 -19.57 -4.06 -8.17
N GLN A 233 -18.80 -3.23 -8.89
CA GLN A 233 -18.90 -1.77 -8.79
C GLN A 233 -20.21 -1.22 -9.38
N VAL A 234 -20.73 -1.83 -10.44
CA VAL A 234 -22.05 -1.46 -11.00
C VAL A 234 -23.17 -1.84 -10.04
N ARG A 235 -23.06 -2.99 -9.36
CA ARG A 235 -24.07 -3.44 -8.40
C ARG A 235 -24.06 -2.63 -7.11
N HIS A 236 -22.89 -2.18 -6.66
CA HIS A 236 -22.72 -1.43 -5.41
C HIS A 236 -21.96 -0.12 -5.66
N PRO A 237 -22.56 0.84 -6.38
CA PRO A 237 -21.89 2.08 -6.77
C PRO A 237 -21.52 2.98 -5.58
N SER A 238 -22.15 2.79 -4.42
CA SER A 238 -21.87 3.52 -3.18
C SER A 238 -20.56 3.10 -2.50
N VAL A 239 -19.98 1.95 -2.85
CA VAL A 239 -18.74 1.44 -2.24
C VAL A 239 -17.60 1.50 -3.25
N PRO A 240 -16.80 2.59 -3.28
CA PRO A 240 -15.67 2.70 -4.17
C PRO A 240 -14.60 1.63 -3.88
N VAL A 241 -13.97 1.14 -4.96
CA VAL A 241 -12.80 0.26 -4.90
C VAL A 241 -11.57 1.05 -5.37
N VAL A 242 -10.65 1.35 -4.45
CA VAL A 242 -9.51 2.23 -4.71
C VAL A 242 -8.21 1.44 -4.78
N PHE A 243 -7.53 1.48 -5.93
CA PHE A 243 -6.22 0.88 -6.13
C PHE A 243 -5.12 1.85 -5.70
N ALA A 244 -4.57 1.64 -4.50
CA ALA A 244 -3.64 2.55 -3.86
C ALA A 244 -2.16 2.24 -4.17
N GLU A 245 -1.87 1.27 -5.04
CA GLU A 245 -0.53 0.88 -5.51
C GLU A 245 0.38 0.24 -4.46
N THR A 246 0.55 0.84 -3.28
CA THR A 246 1.41 0.32 -2.21
C THR A 246 0.71 0.37 -0.86
N ARG A 247 1.12 -0.50 0.06
CA ARG A 247 0.63 -0.51 1.43
C ARG A 247 0.71 0.87 2.14
N PRO A 248 1.83 1.62 2.10
CA PRO A 248 1.88 2.95 2.72
C PRO A 248 0.90 3.96 2.12
N LEU A 249 0.66 3.88 0.80
CA LEU A 249 -0.34 4.74 0.15
C LEU A 249 -1.76 4.32 0.49
N ALA A 250 -2.02 3.02 0.63
CA ALA A 250 -3.31 2.50 1.09
C ALA A 250 -3.59 2.93 2.55
N GLU A 251 -2.58 2.87 3.41
CA GLU A 251 -2.62 3.37 4.79
C GLU A 251 -2.92 4.87 4.84
N GLU A 252 -2.21 5.67 4.04
CA GLU A 252 -2.44 7.12 3.91
C GLU A 252 -3.85 7.44 3.40
N TRP A 253 -4.31 6.74 2.36
CA TRP A 253 -5.63 6.93 1.79
C TRP A 253 -6.72 6.57 2.81
N THR A 254 -6.54 5.46 3.54
CA THR A 254 -7.45 5.01 4.60
C THR A 254 -7.57 6.06 5.70
N TYR A 255 -6.43 6.63 6.15
CA TYR A 255 -6.43 7.72 7.12
C TYR A 255 -7.25 8.93 6.64
N ARG A 256 -7.01 9.40 5.41
CA ARG A 256 -7.68 10.59 4.88
C ARG A 256 -9.17 10.37 4.66
N PHE A 257 -9.55 9.19 4.14
CA PHE A 257 -10.95 8.83 3.93
C PHE A 257 -11.71 8.81 5.26
N LEU A 258 -11.16 8.14 6.27
CA LEU A 258 -11.76 8.03 7.59
C LEU A 258 -11.81 9.37 8.33
N ALA A 259 -10.77 10.21 8.20
CA ALA A 259 -10.77 11.55 8.77
C ALA A 259 -11.89 12.42 8.18
N ALA A 260 -12.00 12.46 6.85
CA ALA A 260 -13.03 13.22 6.16
C ALA A 260 -14.44 12.72 6.51
N ALA A 261 -14.62 11.40 6.63
CA ALA A 261 -15.89 10.82 7.04
C ALA A 261 -16.25 11.16 8.50
N SER A 262 -15.26 11.21 9.39
CA SER A 262 -15.43 11.63 10.79
C SER A 262 -15.94 13.07 10.90
N GLU A 263 -15.31 13.98 10.16
CA GLU A 263 -15.69 15.40 10.14
C GLU A 263 -17.08 15.60 9.55
N TRP A 264 -17.34 14.98 8.40
CA TRP A 264 -18.66 15.04 7.78
C TRP A 264 -19.77 14.55 8.74
N ALA A 265 -19.54 13.46 9.47
CA ALA A 265 -20.50 12.95 10.45
C ALA A 265 -20.69 13.88 11.66
N ARG A 266 -19.63 14.59 12.10
CA ARG A 266 -19.75 15.60 13.17
C ARG A 266 -20.56 16.81 12.71
N ASP A 267 -20.33 17.27 11.48
CA ASP A 267 -21.10 18.37 10.88
C ASP A 267 -22.57 17.97 10.69
N GLU A 268 -22.83 16.74 10.22
CA GLU A 268 -24.19 16.21 10.08
C GLU A 268 -24.91 16.16 11.43
N ALA A 269 -24.24 15.70 12.50
CA ALA A 269 -24.82 15.66 13.84
C ALA A 269 -25.24 17.05 14.33
N VAL A 270 -24.40 18.07 14.12
CA VAL A 270 -24.68 19.47 14.48
C VAL A 270 -25.88 20.03 13.69
N VAL A 271 -26.03 19.63 12.43
CA VAL A 271 -27.16 20.04 11.59
C VAL A 271 -28.45 19.30 11.99
N ALA A 272 -28.37 18.00 12.27
CA ALA A 272 -29.50 17.19 12.71
C ALA A 272 -30.07 17.67 14.05
N GLU A 273 -29.23 18.10 14.98
CA GLU A 273 -29.66 18.73 16.25
C GLU A 273 -30.40 20.07 16.06
N ARG A 274 -30.20 20.75 14.92
CA ARG A 274 -30.80 22.05 14.61
C ARG A 274 -32.05 21.97 13.74
N ILE A 275 -32.28 20.83 13.08
CA ILE A 275 -33.39 20.64 12.14
C ILE A 275 -34.17 19.38 12.54
N ASP A 276 -35.26 19.58 13.29
CA ASP A 276 -36.18 18.50 13.66
C ASP A 276 -36.71 17.77 12.40
N GLY A 277 -36.53 16.45 12.37
CA GLY A 277 -37.09 15.58 11.33
C GLY A 277 -36.25 15.43 10.05
N ALA A 278 -35.01 15.94 10.01
CA ALA A 278 -34.10 15.61 8.92
C ALA A 278 -33.81 14.09 8.92
N ALA A 279 -34.05 13.42 7.78
CA ALA A 279 -33.67 12.04 7.59
C ALA A 279 -32.13 11.94 7.67
N SER A 280 -31.63 11.40 8.76
CA SER A 280 -30.20 11.35 8.98
C SER A 280 -29.62 10.08 8.36
N GLU A 281 -28.53 10.21 7.61
CA GLU A 281 -27.84 9.12 6.93
C GLU A 281 -27.00 8.33 7.94
N ILE A 282 -27.57 7.98 9.09
CA ILE A 282 -26.77 7.53 10.24
C ILE A 282 -26.37 6.07 10.05
N GLY A 283 -25.05 5.84 10.17
CA GLY A 283 -24.46 4.52 10.14
C GLY A 283 -24.95 3.60 11.26
N THR A 284 -24.43 2.38 11.28
CA THR A 284 -24.91 1.32 12.19
C THR A 284 -24.42 1.57 13.61
N ASP A 285 -24.98 0.84 14.58
CA ASP A 285 -24.52 0.91 15.97
C ASP A 285 -23.02 0.62 16.08
N ALA A 286 -22.36 1.32 17.01
CA ALA A 286 -20.94 1.18 17.23
C ALA A 286 -20.58 -0.25 17.66
N PRO A 287 -19.40 -0.74 17.25
CA PRO A 287 -18.88 -2.00 17.76
C PRO A 287 -18.76 -1.94 19.28
N ALA A 288 -19.18 -3.02 19.93
CA ALA A 288 -19.08 -3.17 21.38
C ALA A 288 -17.64 -2.87 21.85
N ALA A 289 -17.53 -2.29 23.05
CA ALA A 289 -16.23 -2.09 23.68
C ALA A 289 -15.46 -3.42 23.75
N PRO A 290 -14.13 -3.40 23.54
CA PRO A 290 -13.37 -4.63 23.54
C PRO A 290 -13.52 -5.33 24.89
N GLU A 291 -13.77 -6.65 24.88
CA GLU A 291 -13.62 -7.43 26.11
C GLU A 291 -12.16 -7.28 26.57
N ALA A 292 -11.98 -7.02 27.87
CA ALA A 292 -10.66 -6.91 28.45
C ALA A 292 -9.83 -8.15 28.13
N THR A 293 -8.59 -7.95 27.71
CA THR A 293 -7.69 -9.04 27.38
C THR A 293 -7.44 -9.92 28.60
N THR A 294 -7.07 -11.19 28.38
CA THR A 294 -6.69 -12.08 29.50
C THR A 294 -5.54 -11.47 30.33
N ALA A 295 -4.67 -10.66 29.73
CA ALA A 295 -3.61 -9.95 30.43
C ALA A 295 -4.15 -8.85 31.36
N GLU A 296 -5.09 -8.03 30.87
CA GLU A 296 -5.73 -6.97 31.66
C GLU A 296 -6.60 -7.55 32.78
N VAL A 297 -7.38 -8.58 32.50
CA VAL A 297 -8.18 -9.29 33.53
C VAL A 297 -7.28 -9.93 34.57
N ARG A 298 -6.11 -10.46 34.17
CA ARG A 298 -5.12 -11.00 35.12
C ARG A 298 -4.47 -9.91 35.96
N ALA A 299 -4.12 -8.77 35.36
CA ALA A 299 -3.55 -7.63 36.09
C ALA A 299 -4.55 -7.08 37.11
N TRP A 300 -5.81 -6.91 36.71
CA TRP A 300 -6.90 -6.55 37.61
C TRP A 300 -7.10 -7.58 38.73
N ALA A 301 -7.18 -8.87 38.39
CA ALA A 301 -7.40 -9.94 39.35
C ALA A 301 -6.32 -9.95 40.44
N ARG A 302 -5.05 -9.76 40.08
CA ARG A 302 -3.96 -9.60 41.06
C ARG A 302 -4.11 -8.36 41.92
N SER A 303 -4.46 -7.22 41.33
CA SER A 303 -4.71 -5.99 42.11
C SER A 303 -5.91 -6.10 43.05
N ALA A 304 -6.89 -6.94 42.71
CA ALA A 304 -8.06 -7.25 43.53
C ALA A 304 -7.81 -8.40 44.53
N GLY A 305 -6.58 -8.94 44.62
CA GLY A 305 -6.21 -10.01 45.56
C GLY A 305 -6.66 -11.42 45.17
N LEU A 306 -7.08 -11.64 43.91
CA LEU A 306 -7.46 -12.95 43.40
C LEU A 306 -6.22 -13.75 42.95
N ASP A 307 -6.12 -15.01 43.38
CA ASP A 307 -5.06 -15.92 42.95
C ASP A 307 -5.32 -16.41 41.51
N VAL A 308 -4.40 -16.10 40.60
CA VAL A 308 -4.52 -16.39 39.17
C VAL A 308 -3.19 -16.88 38.59
N PRO A 309 -3.19 -17.92 37.72
CA PRO A 309 -1.98 -18.43 37.10
C PRO A 309 -1.24 -17.38 36.24
N ASP A 310 0.09 -17.44 36.24
CA ASP A 310 0.94 -16.51 35.47
C ASP A 310 0.78 -16.63 33.96
N ARG A 311 0.37 -17.81 33.47
CA ARG A 311 0.14 -18.10 32.05
C ARG A 311 -1.09 -18.99 31.88
N GLY A 312 -1.62 -19.01 30.67
CA GLY A 312 -2.77 -19.84 30.31
C GLY A 312 -4.12 -19.14 30.49
N ARG A 313 -5.19 -19.91 30.31
CA ARG A 313 -6.57 -19.41 30.35
C ARG A 313 -6.99 -19.13 31.79
N LEU A 314 -7.61 -17.98 32.04
CA LEU A 314 -8.20 -17.66 33.35
C LEU A 314 -9.50 -18.43 33.54
N ARG A 315 -9.81 -18.78 34.80
CA ARG A 315 -11.06 -19.48 35.12
C ARG A 315 -12.28 -18.57 34.87
N PRO A 316 -13.45 -19.11 34.50
CA PRO A 316 -14.64 -18.32 34.19
C PRO A 316 -15.09 -17.38 35.33
N GLU A 317 -14.86 -17.76 36.59
CA GLU A 317 -15.25 -16.99 37.77
C GLU A 317 -14.46 -15.67 37.86
N VAL A 318 -13.20 -15.65 37.40
CA VAL A 318 -12.36 -14.45 37.37
C VAL A 318 -12.88 -13.45 36.33
N TRP A 319 -13.34 -13.94 35.18
CA TRP A 319 -13.99 -13.13 34.16
C TRP A 319 -15.32 -12.56 34.65
N ALA A 320 -16.13 -13.36 35.35
CA ALA A 320 -17.38 -12.91 35.94
C ALA A 320 -17.14 -11.81 36.99
N ALA A 321 -16.14 -11.99 37.86
CA ALA A 321 -15.76 -11.00 38.86
C ALA A 321 -15.26 -9.70 38.22
N TYR A 322 -14.45 -9.79 37.15
CA TYR A 322 -13.97 -8.62 36.39
C TYR A 322 -15.13 -7.83 35.79
N ARG A 323 -16.08 -8.51 35.13
CA ARG A 323 -17.27 -7.87 34.53
C ARG A 323 -18.15 -7.23 35.61
N ALA A 324 -18.35 -7.90 36.74
CA ALA A 324 -19.15 -7.38 37.85
C ALA A 324 -18.52 -6.15 38.52
N ALA A 325 -17.18 -6.08 38.60
CA ALA A 325 -16.48 -4.90 39.10
C ALA A 325 -16.61 -3.72 38.13
N ARG A 326 -16.43 -3.96 36.82
CA ARG A 326 -16.56 -2.93 35.77
C ARG A 326 -17.98 -2.42 35.54
N ALA A 327 -19.00 -3.18 35.93
CA ALA A 327 -20.39 -2.75 35.88
C ALA A 327 -20.81 -1.87 37.08
N ARG A 328 -19.95 -1.73 38.10
CA ARG A 328 -20.18 -0.91 39.30
C ARG A 328 -19.41 0.42 39.28
N ASP A 329 -18.48 0.58 38.35
CA ASP A 329 -17.76 1.82 38.05
C ASP A 329 -18.50 2.61 36.98
#